data_AF-A0A6J4KLY0-F1
#
_entry.id   AF-A0A6J4KLY0-F1
#
_cell.length_a   1.000
_cell.length_b   1.000
_cell.length_c   1.000
_cell.angle_alpha   90.00
_cell.angle_beta   90.00
_cell.angle_gamma   90.00
#
_symmetry.space_group_name_H-M   'P 1'
#
loop_
_entity.id
_entity.type
_entity.pdbx_description
1 polymer ?
#
loop_
_entity_poly.entity_id
_entity_poly.type
_entity_poly.pdbx_seq_one_letter_code
_entity_poly.pdbx_strand_id
1 'polypeptide(L)'
;MGSKDDNLNLSTGERMSSLATSKSSANAIKAEGALAAERGSRTPIALEQMQSIVADWPKAPKQAAQDLCERYGPPHEATPSKMLWYRTGPWARIELTSDEVVHNFPTPHTDYLTQYVDYPVPSAKASELLAFDGSVILDRTAGQIGARCDHEAYNTLTLNLAVEIIQGTRTVEDARRLYGETAAAYAIGRDAPYAERLLFTPPAGETGDPDEAIIASHMARQAVEKVKDVFGRGSMPH
;
A
#
# COMPACT_ATOMS: atom_id res chain seq x y z
N MET A 1 38.57 4.99 7.89
CA MET A 1 37.10 5.19 7.93
C MET A 1 36.50 4.34 6.82
N GLY A 2 36.11 3.10 7.15
CA GLY A 2 35.51 2.17 6.19
C GLY A 2 34.00 2.41 6.11
N SER A 3 33.48 2.52 4.89
CA SER A 3 32.03 2.59 4.66
C SER A 3 31.37 1.30 5.17
N LYS A 4 30.39 1.44 6.07
CA LYS A 4 29.53 0.36 6.56
C LYS A 4 28.29 0.22 5.67
N ASP A 5 28.47 0.15 4.37
CA ASP A 5 27.41 -0.17 3.40
C ASP A 5 27.51 -1.65 3.00
N ASP A 6 27.47 -2.55 3.99
CA ASP A 6 27.73 -3.99 3.84
C ASP A 6 26.47 -4.85 3.69
N ASN A 7 25.31 -4.25 3.40
CA ASN A 7 24.01 -4.96 3.28
C ASN A 7 23.91 -5.90 2.05
N LEU A 8 24.94 -5.96 1.20
CA LEU A 8 24.99 -6.85 0.01
C LEU A 8 26.01 -7.99 0.14
N ASN A 9 26.75 -8.08 1.25
CA ASN A 9 27.83 -9.07 1.44
C ASN A 9 27.35 -10.46 1.92
N LEU A 10 26.20 -10.91 1.43
CA LEU A 10 25.75 -12.29 1.66
C LEU A 10 26.59 -13.25 0.81
N SER A 11 27.06 -14.34 1.40
CA SER A 11 27.64 -15.46 0.64
C SER A 11 26.59 -16.07 -0.30
N THR A 12 27.05 -16.80 -1.33
CA THR A 12 26.13 -17.54 -2.22
C THR A 12 25.22 -18.49 -1.45
N GLY A 13 25.72 -19.12 -0.38
CA GLY A 13 24.93 -20.01 0.48
C GLY A 13 23.80 -19.25 1.19
N GLU A 14 24.10 -18.11 1.80
CA GLU A 14 23.11 -17.28 2.50
C GLU A 14 22.06 -16.70 1.54
N ARG A 15 22.46 -16.27 0.34
CA ARG A 15 21.52 -15.83 -0.70
C ARG A 15 20.56 -16.94 -1.12
N MET A 16 21.08 -18.16 -1.34
CA MET A 16 20.24 -19.30 -1.69
C MET A 16 19.29 -19.69 -0.56
N SER A 17 19.76 -19.64 0.69
CA SER A 17 18.93 -19.92 1.87
C SER A 17 17.80 -18.91 2.02
N SER A 18 18.08 -17.61 1.89
CA SER A 18 17.07 -16.55 1.95
C SER A 18 16.00 -16.69 0.86
N LEU A 19 16.41 -17.01 -0.38
CA LEU A 19 15.48 -17.29 -1.48
C LEU A 19 14.62 -18.54 -1.20
N ALA A 20 15.19 -19.58 -0.60
CA ALA A 20 14.44 -20.79 -0.24
C ALA A 20 13.39 -20.50 0.85
N THR A 21 13.73 -19.71 1.88
CA THR A 21 12.78 -19.30 2.94
C THR A 21 11.63 -18.45 2.42
N SER A 22 11.90 -17.55 1.47
CA SER A 22 10.84 -16.74 0.86
C SER A 22 9.90 -17.60 0.01
N LYS A 23 10.45 -18.55 -0.75
CA LYS A 23 9.65 -19.51 -1.54
C LYS A 23 8.82 -20.44 -0.67
N SER A 24 9.36 -20.95 0.43
CA SER A 24 8.60 -21.80 1.35
C SER A 24 7.46 -21.03 2.00
N SER A 25 7.70 -19.76 2.37
CA SER A 25 6.65 -18.87 2.89
C SER A 25 5.55 -18.64 1.85
N ALA A 26 5.90 -18.39 0.58
CA ALA A 26 4.93 -18.23 -0.49
C ALA A 26 4.08 -19.50 -0.70
N ASN A 27 4.68 -20.69 -0.63
CA ASN A 27 3.96 -21.95 -0.74
C ASN A 27 3.01 -22.18 0.45
N ALA A 28 3.41 -21.80 1.66
CA ALA A 28 2.56 -21.91 2.85
C ALA A 28 1.34 -20.97 2.75
N ILE A 29 1.55 -19.72 2.36
CA ILE A 29 0.48 -18.73 2.16
C ILE A 29 -0.51 -19.20 1.08
N LYS A 30 -0.01 -19.71 -0.04
CA LYS A 30 -0.84 -20.29 -1.10
C LYS A 30 -1.64 -21.50 -0.64
N ALA A 31 -1.06 -22.37 0.20
CA ALA A 31 -1.75 -23.54 0.73
C ALA A 31 -2.90 -23.16 1.68
N GLU A 32 -2.82 -22.00 2.33
CA GLU A 32 -3.88 -21.41 3.16
C GLU A 32 -4.98 -20.72 2.33
N GLY A 33 -4.85 -20.66 1.01
CA GLY A 33 -5.82 -20.04 0.11
C GLY A 33 -5.79 -18.51 0.09
N ALA A 34 -4.70 -17.89 0.55
CA ALA A 34 -4.48 -16.45 0.52
C ALA A 34 -3.36 -16.08 -0.47
N LEU A 35 -3.47 -14.92 -1.13
CA LEU A 35 -2.37 -14.36 -1.94
C LEU A 35 -1.49 -13.38 -1.16
N ALA A 36 -2.03 -12.77 -0.10
CA ALA A 36 -1.33 -11.86 0.77
C ALA A 36 -1.64 -12.19 2.23
N ALA A 37 -0.63 -12.10 3.09
CA ALA A 37 -0.80 -12.34 4.51
C ALA A 37 -0.74 -11.00 5.26
N GLU A 38 -1.89 -10.34 5.44
CA GLU A 38 -2.04 -9.32 6.47
C GLU A 38 -2.06 -10.02 7.83
N ARG A 39 -0.87 -10.26 8.38
CA ARG A 39 -0.68 -10.95 9.68
C ARG A 39 -0.92 -10.04 10.89
N GLY A 40 -1.38 -8.81 10.68
CA GLY A 40 -1.54 -7.83 11.74
C GLY A 40 -2.39 -8.37 12.88
N SER A 41 -2.15 -7.87 14.10
CA SER A 41 -2.93 -8.28 15.27
C SER A 41 -4.43 -8.22 14.94
N ARG A 42 -5.17 -9.32 15.16
CA ARG A 42 -6.64 -9.30 15.05
C ARG A 42 -7.31 -8.67 16.26
N THR A 43 -6.53 -8.38 17.30
CA THR A 43 -7.01 -7.83 18.55
C THR A 43 -6.56 -6.39 18.69
N PRO A 44 -7.51 -5.44 18.83
CA PRO A 44 -7.19 -4.06 19.17
C PRO A 44 -6.35 -3.94 20.44
N ILE A 45 -5.44 -2.96 20.48
CA ILE A 45 -4.73 -2.61 21.71
C ILE A 45 -5.66 -1.92 22.70
N ALA A 46 -5.25 -1.83 23.97
CA ALA A 46 -5.99 -1.06 24.97
C ALA A 46 -5.97 0.45 24.62
N LEU A 47 -7.09 1.14 24.89
CA LEU A 47 -7.22 2.56 24.61
C LEU A 47 -6.21 3.40 25.39
N GLU A 48 -5.91 3.03 26.63
CA GLU A 48 -4.94 3.70 27.48
C GLU A 48 -3.52 3.58 26.90
N GLN A 49 -3.20 2.42 26.31
CA GLN A 49 -1.93 2.21 25.63
C GLN A 49 -1.82 3.09 24.38
N MET A 50 -2.89 3.16 23.58
CA MET A 50 -2.99 4.06 22.42
C MET A 50 -2.73 5.52 22.83
N GLN A 51 -3.43 5.99 23.86
CA GLN A 51 -3.32 7.38 24.36
C GLN A 51 -1.91 7.73 24.83
N SER A 52 -1.22 6.80 25.48
CA SER A 52 0.17 6.97 25.89
C SER A 52 1.11 7.12 24.68
N ILE A 53 0.88 6.35 23.62
CA ILE A 53 1.72 6.37 22.40
C ILE A 53 1.58 7.71 21.65
N VAL A 54 0.36 8.26 21.53
CA VAL A 54 0.11 9.52 20.79
C VAL A 54 0.34 10.77 21.63
N ALA A 55 0.79 10.62 22.87
CA ALA A 55 0.96 11.75 23.79
C ALA A 55 1.83 12.86 23.17
N ASP A 56 2.91 12.45 22.51
CA ASP A 56 3.93 13.33 21.93
C ASP A 56 3.78 13.54 20.41
N TRP A 57 2.69 13.07 19.80
CA TRP A 57 2.45 13.25 18.36
C TRP A 57 2.13 14.72 18.02
N PRO A 58 2.42 15.16 16.77
CA PRO A 58 1.94 16.44 16.27
C PRO A 58 0.42 16.55 16.36
N LYS A 59 -0.08 17.79 16.51
CA LYS A 59 -1.47 18.07 16.84
C LYS A 59 -2.47 17.43 15.86
N ALA A 60 -2.22 17.55 14.56
CA ALA A 60 -3.16 17.07 13.54
C ALA A 60 -3.24 15.53 13.49
N PRO A 61 -2.13 14.77 13.35
CA PRO A 61 -2.14 13.31 13.49
C PRO A 61 -2.71 12.81 14.82
N LYS A 62 -2.43 13.50 15.93
CA LYS A 62 -2.98 13.15 17.25
C LYS A 62 -4.50 13.28 17.30
N GLN A 63 -5.06 14.34 16.71
CA GLN A 63 -6.51 14.50 16.61
C GLN A 63 -7.11 13.40 15.72
N ALA A 64 -6.51 13.15 14.55
CA ALA A 64 -6.96 12.08 13.66
C ALA A 64 -6.95 10.70 14.33
N ALA A 65 -5.97 10.42 15.20
CA ALA A 65 -5.94 9.18 16.00
C ALA A 65 -7.16 9.06 16.92
N GLN A 66 -7.58 10.16 17.55
CA GLN A 66 -8.77 10.20 18.40
C GLN A 66 -10.05 9.99 17.58
N ASP A 67 -10.19 10.70 16.47
CA ASP A 67 -11.37 10.64 15.60
C ASP A 67 -11.54 9.24 14.98
N LEU A 68 -10.45 8.63 14.52
CA LEU A 68 -10.46 7.25 14.02
C LEU A 68 -10.80 6.26 15.13
N CYS A 69 -10.29 6.47 16.35
CA CYS A 69 -10.61 5.61 17.47
C CYS A 69 -12.08 5.71 17.89
N GLU A 70 -12.68 6.90 17.83
CA GLU A 70 -14.10 7.09 18.09
C GLU A 70 -14.95 6.37 17.02
N ARG A 71 -14.53 6.44 15.76
CA ARG A 71 -15.26 5.84 14.63
C ARG A 71 -15.12 4.32 14.53
N TYR A 72 -13.91 3.80 14.80
CA TYR A 72 -13.52 2.43 14.46
C TYR A 72 -13.04 1.61 15.67
N GLY A 73 -12.96 2.22 16.85
CA GLY A 73 -12.35 1.62 18.03
C GLY A 73 -10.81 1.71 18.01
N PRO A 74 -10.14 1.17 19.05
CA PRO A 74 -8.69 1.24 19.15
C PRO A 74 -7.98 0.58 17.95
N PRO A 75 -6.76 1.02 17.60
CA PRO A 75 -5.98 0.39 16.54
C PRO A 75 -5.61 -1.05 16.91
N HIS A 76 -5.36 -1.85 15.89
CA HIS A 76 -4.86 -3.21 16.04
C HIS A 76 -3.38 -3.22 16.44
N GLU A 77 -2.62 -2.25 15.93
CA GLU A 77 -1.22 -2.05 16.27
C GLU A 77 -0.93 -0.57 16.45
N ALA A 78 -0.09 -0.25 17.43
CA ALA A 78 0.44 1.08 17.61
C ALA A 78 1.92 1.02 17.98
N THR A 79 2.67 1.90 17.36
CA THR A 79 4.09 2.14 17.58
C THR A 79 4.29 3.64 17.84
N PRO A 80 5.46 4.08 18.32
CA PRO A 80 5.70 5.50 18.58
C PRO A 80 5.44 6.45 17.39
N SER A 81 5.45 5.96 16.14
CA SER A 81 5.24 6.80 14.95
C SER A 81 4.12 6.36 14.03
N LYS A 82 3.48 5.21 14.28
CA LYS A 82 2.43 4.66 13.39
C LYS A 82 1.35 3.90 14.14
N MET A 83 0.12 3.97 13.63
CA MET A 83 -1.02 3.17 14.04
C MET A 83 -1.64 2.47 12.84
N LEU A 84 -2.12 1.25 13.07
CA LEU A 84 -2.71 0.42 12.04
C LEU A 84 -4.05 -0.14 12.50
N TRP A 85 -5.06 0.02 11.65
CA TRP A 85 -6.31 -0.73 11.73
C TRP A 85 -6.39 -1.69 10.55
N TYR A 86 -6.88 -2.90 10.80
CA TYR A 86 -7.11 -3.90 9.78
C TYR A 86 -8.59 -4.22 9.71
N ARG A 87 -9.11 -4.42 8.50
CA ARG A 87 -10.44 -4.99 8.26
C ARG A 87 -11.56 -4.30 9.06
N THR A 88 -11.51 -2.97 9.12
CA THR A 88 -12.46 -2.17 9.90
C THR A 88 -13.24 -1.23 8.99
N GLY A 89 -14.57 -1.24 9.12
CA GLY A 89 -15.43 -0.50 8.20
C GLY A 89 -15.24 -1.01 6.75
N PRO A 90 -15.20 -0.11 5.75
CA PRO A 90 -14.95 -0.50 4.36
C PRO A 90 -13.45 -0.73 4.07
N TRP A 91 -12.56 -0.49 5.03
CA TRP A 91 -11.12 -0.43 4.82
C TRP A 91 -10.48 -1.80 4.98
N ALA A 92 -9.65 -2.19 4.00
CA ALA A 92 -8.74 -3.30 4.15
C ALA A 92 -7.69 -2.97 5.24
N ARG A 93 -7.15 -1.74 5.18
CA ARG A 93 -6.18 -1.21 6.14
C ARG A 93 -6.30 0.30 6.26
N ILE A 94 -6.14 0.80 7.48
CA ILE A 94 -5.90 2.22 7.79
C ILE A 94 -4.51 2.32 8.39
N GLU A 95 -3.67 3.20 7.86
CA GLU A 95 -2.38 3.56 8.41
C GLU A 95 -2.37 5.05 8.75
N LEU A 96 -2.16 5.35 10.04
CA LEU A 96 -2.00 6.72 10.53
C LEU A 96 -0.55 6.90 11.00
N THR A 97 0.08 8.01 10.64
CA THR A 97 1.49 8.28 10.96
C THR A 97 1.65 9.57 11.75
N SER A 98 2.64 9.63 12.63
CA SER A 98 3.06 10.89 13.27
C SER A 98 3.80 11.81 12.29
N ASP A 99 4.42 11.23 11.26
CA ASP A 99 5.13 11.97 10.22
C ASP A 99 4.12 12.64 9.28
N GLU A 100 4.46 13.85 8.83
CA GLU A 100 3.64 14.68 7.96
C GLU A 100 4.36 14.90 6.63
N VAL A 101 3.66 14.69 5.52
CA VAL A 101 4.21 14.89 4.17
C VAL A 101 3.47 16.04 3.48
N VAL A 102 4.19 17.06 3.03
CA VAL A 102 3.54 18.19 2.34
C VAL A 102 2.94 17.74 1.01
N HIS A 103 1.67 18.06 0.82
CA HIS A 103 0.91 17.81 -0.40
C HIS A 103 0.22 19.10 -0.86
N ASN A 104 0.18 19.34 -2.18
CA ASN A 104 -0.29 20.61 -2.76
C ASN A 104 -1.66 20.52 -3.45
N PHE A 105 -2.25 19.33 -3.56
CA PHE A 105 -3.51 19.11 -4.27
C PHE A 105 -4.59 18.65 -3.28
N PRO A 106 -5.81 19.22 -3.30
CA PRO A 106 -6.26 20.32 -4.16
C PRO A 106 -5.73 21.68 -3.71
N THR A 107 -5.29 21.78 -2.46
CA THR A 107 -4.65 22.94 -1.82
C THR A 107 -3.49 22.46 -0.94
N PRO A 108 -2.50 23.32 -0.63
CA PRO A 108 -1.42 22.96 0.29
C PRO A 108 -1.90 22.49 1.67
N HIS A 109 -1.48 21.29 2.08
CA HIS A 109 -1.72 20.67 3.38
C HIS A 109 -0.66 19.60 3.68
N THR A 110 -0.81 18.86 4.80
CA THR A 110 0.09 17.78 5.21
C THR A 110 -0.64 16.44 5.31
N ASP A 111 -0.10 15.43 4.66
CA ASP A 111 -0.64 14.08 4.66
C ASP A 111 -0.09 13.24 5.81
N TYR A 112 -0.98 12.52 6.50
CA TYR A 112 -0.62 11.61 7.59
C TYR A 112 -1.57 10.41 7.74
N LEU A 113 -2.64 10.34 6.95
CA LEU A 113 -3.63 9.26 6.95
C LEU A 113 -3.65 8.56 5.59
N THR A 114 -3.35 7.27 5.58
CA THR A 114 -3.47 6.43 4.39
C THR A 114 -4.52 5.35 4.60
N GLN A 115 -5.44 5.18 3.64
CA GLN A 115 -6.51 4.19 3.71
C GLN A 115 -6.54 3.36 2.45
N TYR A 116 -6.70 2.04 2.63
CA TYR A 116 -6.67 1.05 1.56
C TYR A 116 -8.00 0.30 1.50
N VAL A 117 -8.40 -0.04 0.29
CA VAL A 117 -9.46 -1.01 0.01
C VAL A 117 -8.90 -2.11 -0.88
N ASP A 118 -9.45 -3.32 -0.74
CA ASP A 118 -9.20 -4.36 -1.73
C ASP A 118 -9.89 -3.93 -3.03
N TYR A 119 -9.12 -3.76 -4.10
CA TYR A 119 -9.63 -3.45 -5.43
C TYR A 119 -8.53 -3.73 -6.46
N PRO A 120 -8.75 -4.64 -7.43
CA PRO A 120 -7.75 -4.95 -8.44
C PRO A 120 -7.59 -3.78 -9.40
N VAL A 121 -6.34 -3.33 -9.61
CA VAL A 121 -6.01 -2.24 -10.54
C VAL A 121 -5.34 -2.83 -11.78
N PRO A 122 -5.99 -2.76 -12.96
CA PRO A 122 -5.34 -3.15 -14.20
C PRO A 122 -4.07 -2.32 -14.43
N SER A 123 -2.95 -2.98 -14.78
CA SER A 123 -1.66 -2.30 -15.00
C SER A 123 -1.74 -1.19 -16.04
N ALA A 124 -2.59 -1.36 -17.07
CA ALA A 124 -2.85 -0.36 -18.10
C ALA A 124 -3.45 0.96 -17.57
N LYS A 125 -4.04 0.96 -16.36
CA LYS A 125 -4.63 2.14 -15.72
C LYS A 125 -3.68 2.88 -14.77
N ALA A 126 -2.50 2.33 -14.50
CA ALA A 126 -1.58 2.91 -13.52
C ALA A 126 -1.17 4.35 -13.86
N SER A 127 -0.88 4.65 -15.13
CA SER A 127 -0.49 6.01 -15.55
C SER A 127 -1.63 7.02 -15.42
N GLU A 128 -2.86 6.63 -15.74
CA GLU A 128 -4.04 7.49 -15.58
C GLU A 128 -4.28 7.84 -14.11
N LEU A 129 -4.15 6.85 -13.21
CA LEU A 129 -4.30 7.05 -11.77
C LEU A 129 -3.22 7.96 -11.17
N LEU A 130 -1.96 7.77 -11.58
CA LEU A 130 -0.85 8.64 -11.16
C LEU A 130 -0.98 10.07 -11.73
N ALA A 131 -1.60 10.23 -12.90
CA ALA A 131 -1.88 11.55 -13.48
C ALA A 131 -3.08 12.25 -12.80
N PHE A 132 -4.03 11.46 -12.28
CA PHE A 132 -5.18 11.98 -11.55
C PHE A 132 -4.81 12.60 -10.22
N ASP A 133 -4.12 11.87 -9.35
CA ASP A 133 -3.82 12.32 -7.99
C ASP A 133 -2.53 11.66 -7.46
N GLY A 134 -1.60 12.50 -6.97
CA GLY A 134 -0.31 12.05 -6.43
C GLY A 134 -0.44 11.27 -5.12
N SER A 135 -1.61 11.31 -4.49
CA SER A 135 -1.95 10.57 -3.28
C SER A 135 -2.42 9.14 -3.52
N VAL A 136 -2.64 8.73 -4.78
CA VAL A 136 -3.05 7.36 -5.09
C VAL A 136 -1.88 6.39 -4.90
N ILE A 137 -2.13 5.33 -4.14
CA ILE A 137 -1.17 4.25 -3.88
C ILE A 137 -1.70 2.97 -4.52
N LEU A 138 -0.85 2.31 -5.31
CA LEU A 138 -1.18 1.06 -5.99
C LEU A 138 -0.35 -0.08 -5.40
N ASP A 139 -1.01 -1.09 -4.83
CA ASP A 139 -0.39 -2.35 -4.45
C ASP A 139 -1.02 -3.50 -5.24
N ARG A 140 -0.47 -3.69 -6.46
CA ARG A 140 -0.93 -4.74 -7.40
C ARG A 140 -0.80 -6.14 -6.79
N THR A 141 0.31 -6.41 -6.10
CA THR A 141 0.59 -7.71 -5.49
C THR A 141 -0.45 -8.07 -4.43
N ALA A 142 -0.78 -7.12 -3.54
CA ALA A 142 -1.81 -7.32 -2.53
C ALA A 142 -3.23 -7.19 -3.08
N GLY A 143 -3.40 -6.61 -4.27
CA GLY A 143 -4.71 -6.35 -4.87
C GLY A 143 -5.43 -5.18 -4.20
N GLN A 144 -4.67 -4.16 -3.78
CA GLN A 144 -5.16 -3.03 -3.03
C GLN A 144 -4.90 -1.72 -3.76
N ILE A 145 -5.84 -0.80 -3.62
CA ILE A 145 -5.68 0.61 -3.95
C ILE A 145 -5.85 1.41 -2.66
N GLY A 146 -5.02 2.43 -2.50
CA GLY A 146 -5.08 3.34 -1.37
C GLY A 146 -5.08 4.80 -1.79
N ALA A 147 -5.47 5.65 -0.86
CA ALA A 147 -5.32 7.09 -0.94
C ALA A 147 -4.69 7.60 0.36
N ARG A 148 -3.91 8.67 0.24
CA ARG A 148 -3.26 9.35 1.35
C ARG A 148 -3.68 10.82 1.42
N CYS A 149 -4.07 11.29 2.60
CA CYS A 149 -4.46 12.68 2.83
C CYS A 149 -4.37 13.01 4.34
N ASP A 150 -4.93 14.16 4.75
CA ASP A 150 -5.13 14.58 6.13
C ASP A 150 -6.52 14.19 6.69
N HIS A 151 -7.47 13.85 5.81
CA HIS A 151 -8.85 13.48 6.15
C HIS A 151 -9.36 12.24 5.40
N GLU A 152 -10.14 11.40 6.10
CA GLU A 152 -10.80 10.24 5.49
C GLU A 152 -11.76 10.62 4.36
N ALA A 153 -12.41 11.78 4.45
CA ALA A 153 -13.32 12.25 3.43
C ALA A 153 -12.63 12.44 2.07
N TYR A 154 -11.39 12.94 2.08
CA TYR A 154 -10.62 13.14 0.86
C TYR A 154 -10.01 11.84 0.34
N ASN A 155 -9.61 10.92 1.22
CA ASN A 155 -9.27 9.56 0.80
C ASN A 155 -10.45 8.85 0.12
N THR A 156 -11.65 9.00 0.70
CA THR A 156 -12.90 8.46 0.15
C THR A 156 -13.21 9.05 -1.23
N LEU A 157 -13.06 10.37 -1.39
CA LEU A 157 -13.20 11.08 -2.66
C LEU A 157 -12.20 10.59 -3.72
N THR A 158 -10.91 10.52 -3.38
CA THR A 158 -9.86 10.02 -4.27
C THR A 158 -10.18 8.60 -4.74
N LEU A 159 -10.56 7.70 -3.83
CA LEU A 159 -10.85 6.30 -4.16
C LEU A 159 -12.08 6.14 -5.05
N ASN A 160 -13.15 6.90 -4.80
CA ASN A 160 -14.34 6.88 -5.66
C ASN A 160 -14.00 7.29 -7.10
N LEU A 161 -13.24 8.38 -7.26
CA LEU A 161 -12.83 8.88 -8.56
C LEU A 161 -11.83 7.94 -9.26
N ALA A 162 -10.90 7.35 -8.50
CA ALA A 162 -9.96 6.35 -9.01
C ALA A 162 -10.69 5.13 -9.58
N VAL A 163 -11.72 4.64 -8.89
CA VAL A 163 -12.54 3.52 -9.37
C VAL A 163 -13.26 3.85 -10.68
N GLU A 164 -13.81 5.06 -10.81
CA GLU A 164 -14.46 5.49 -12.07
C GLU A 164 -13.46 5.61 -13.23
N ILE A 165 -12.21 6.03 -12.96
CA ILE A 165 -11.13 6.01 -13.97
C ILE A 165 -10.77 4.58 -14.37
N ILE A 166 -10.66 3.67 -13.39
CA ILE A 166 -10.39 2.25 -13.66
C ILE A 166 -11.48 1.64 -14.55
N GLN A 167 -12.74 1.96 -14.27
CA GLN A 167 -13.91 1.50 -15.03
C GLN A 167 -14.06 2.20 -16.39
N GLY A 168 -13.29 3.28 -16.64
CA GLY A 168 -13.39 4.09 -17.85
C GLY A 168 -14.66 4.93 -17.94
N THR A 169 -15.39 5.09 -16.82
CA THR A 169 -16.59 5.92 -16.74
C THR A 169 -16.26 7.40 -16.48
N ARG A 170 -15.01 7.70 -16.10
CA ARG A 170 -14.51 9.06 -15.94
C ARG A 170 -13.09 9.25 -16.50
N THR A 171 -12.87 10.41 -17.11
CA THR A 171 -11.53 10.86 -17.57
C THR A 171 -10.72 11.45 -16.41
N VAL A 172 -9.39 11.51 -16.56
CA VAL A 172 -8.51 12.12 -15.56
C VAL A 172 -8.88 13.60 -15.33
N GLU A 173 -9.15 14.33 -16.41
CA GLU A 173 -9.51 15.74 -16.38
C GLU A 173 -10.83 15.97 -15.64
N ASP A 174 -11.87 15.19 -15.93
CA ASP A 174 -13.15 15.29 -15.24
C ASP A 174 -13.05 14.88 -13.77
N ALA A 175 -12.19 13.90 -13.44
CA ALA A 175 -11.94 13.49 -12.07
C ALA A 175 -11.30 14.62 -11.27
N ARG A 176 -10.28 15.30 -11.80
CA ARG A 176 -9.63 16.44 -11.13
C ARG A 176 -10.60 17.61 -10.92
N ARG A 177 -11.46 17.89 -11.90
CA ARG A 177 -12.49 18.93 -11.78
C ARG A 177 -13.52 18.57 -10.70
N LEU A 178 -14.09 17.36 -10.76
CA LEU A 178 -15.09 16.90 -9.80
C LEU A 178 -14.51 16.81 -8.37
N TYR A 179 -13.23 16.45 -8.25
CA TYR A 179 -12.52 16.48 -6.98
C TYR A 179 -12.59 17.88 -6.35
N GLY A 180 -12.17 18.90 -7.09
CA GLY A 180 -12.16 20.28 -6.59
C GLY A 180 -13.55 20.79 -6.22
N GLU A 181 -14.55 20.51 -7.06
CA GLU A 181 -15.96 20.86 -6.80
C GLU A 181 -16.49 20.18 -5.53
N THR A 182 -16.22 18.88 -5.36
CA THR A 182 -16.69 18.09 -4.22
C THR A 182 -15.96 18.50 -2.94
N ALA A 183 -14.63 18.67 -2.98
CA ALA A 183 -13.85 19.09 -1.82
C ALA A 183 -14.30 20.46 -1.32
N ALA A 184 -14.56 21.41 -2.23
CA ALA A 184 -15.10 22.72 -1.87
C ALA A 184 -16.50 22.61 -1.25
N ALA A 185 -17.39 21.79 -1.80
CA ALA A 185 -18.73 21.57 -1.26
C ALA A 185 -18.68 20.99 0.17
N TYR A 186 -17.87 19.95 0.37
CA TYR A 186 -17.66 19.31 1.68
C TYR A 186 -17.12 20.31 2.71
N ALA A 187 -16.10 21.08 2.34
CA ALA A 187 -15.45 22.04 3.24
C ALA A 187 -16.37 23.15 3.76
N ILE A 188 -17.42 23.51 3.00
CA ILE A 188 -18.41 24.53 3.41
C ILE A 188 -19.70 23.91 3.96
N GLY A 189 -19.71 22.60 4.23
CA GLY A 189 -20.86 21.90 4.82
C GLY A 189 -22.04 21.69 3.87
N ARG A 190 -21.80 21.62 2.55
CA ARG A 190 -22.79 21.17 1.58
C ARG A 190 -22.67 19.66 1.35
N ASP A 191 -23.76 19.04 0.93
CA ASP A 191 -23.79 17.64 0.51
C ASP A 191 -22.68 17.34 -0.50
N ALA A 192 -21.86 16.33 -0.19
CA ALA A 192 -20.74 15.91 -1.00
C ALA A 192 -20.62 14.38 -0.98
N PRO A 193 -21.51 13.65 -1.69
CA PRO A 193 -21.63 12.19 -1.57
C PRO A 193 -20.33 11.43 -1.86
N TYR A 194 -19.49 11.94 -2.76
CA TYR A 194 -18.19 11.35 -3.09
C TYR A 194 -17.18 11.43 -1.94
N ALA A 195 -17.30 12.40 -1.03
CA ALA A 195 -16.42 12.56 0.13
C ALA A 195 -17.00 11.93 1.41
N GLU A 196 -18.29 11.62 1.44
CA GLU A 196 -18.99 11.13 2.63
C GLU A 196 -18.95 9.59 2.78
N ARG A 197 -18.85 8.86 1.65
CA ARG A 197 -18.82 7.39 1.65
C ARG A 197 -18.25 6.84 0.35
N LEU A 198 -17.81 5.59 0.37
CA LEU A 198 -17.53 4.86 -0.86
C LEU A 198 -18.83 4.67 -1.66
N LEU A 199 -18.75 4.97 -2.96
CA LEU A 199 -19.83 4.83 -3.94
C LEU A 199 -19.74 3.50 -4.70
N PHE A 200 -18.75 2.67 -4.35
CA PHE A 200 -18.60 1.29 -4.78
C PHE A 200 -18.49 0.38 -3.56
N THR A 201 -18.76 -0.91 -3.75
CA THR A 201 -18.49 -1.93 -2.75
C THR A 201 -17.14 -2.56 -3.08
N PRO A 202 -16.13 -2.50 -2.18
CA PRO A 202 -14.88 -3.23 -2.36
C PRO A 202 -15.18 -4.73 -2.63
N PRO A 203 -14.57 -5.34 -3.66
CA PRO A 203 -14.77 -6.75 -3.96
C PRO A 203 -14.51 -7.63 -2.74
N ALA A 204 -15.40 -8.61 -2.53
CA ALA A 204 -15.16 -9.66 -1.54
C ALA A 204 -14.31 -10.77 -2.15
N GLY A 205 -13.25 -11.17 -1.45
CA GLY A 205 -12.38 -12.29 -1.86
C GLY A 205 -11.02 -11.84 -2.39
N GLU A 206 -10.43 -12.66 -3.26
CA GLU A 206 -9.06 -12.51 -3.74
C GLU A 206 -8.95 -11.46 -4.85
N THR A 207 -8.30 -10.33 -4.55
CA THR A 207 -8.04 -9.24 -5.52
C THR A 207 -6.58 -9.14 -5.95
N GLY A 208 -5.69 -9.95 -5.35
CA GLY A 208 -4.25 -9.91 -5.57
C GLY A 208 -3.85 -10.29 -7.00
N ASP A 209 -2.87 -9.58 -7.54
CA ASP A 209 -2.16 -9.93 -8.77
C ASP A 209 -0.66 -10.02 -8.43
N PRO A 210 -0.17 -11.21 -8.02
CA PRO A 210 1.19 -11.40 -7.51
C PRO A 210 2.26 -11.48 -8.62
N ASP A 211 1.90 -11.18 -9.87
CA ASP A 211 2.74 -11.29 -11.06
C ASP A 211 3.20 -12.72 -11.42
N GLU A 212 3.93 -12.84 -12.53
CA GLU A 212 4.43 -14.12 -13.05
C GLU A 212 5.88 -14.41 -12.61
N ALA A 213 6.13 -15.66 -12.22
CA ALA A 213 7.45 -16.10 -11.81
C ALA A 213 8.40 -16.33 -13.01
N ILE A 214 9.38 -15.45 -13.20
CA ILE A 214 10.35 -15.55 -14.32
C ILE A 214 11.70 -16.20 -13.94
N ILE A 215 12.03 -16.29 -12.65
CA ILE A 215 13.41 -16.64 -12.21
C ILE A 215 13.81 -18.08 -12.59
N ALA A 216 12.87 -19.03 -12.63
CA ALA A 216 13.20 -20.44 -12.87
C ALA A 216 13.87 -20.67 -14.24
N SER A 217 13.34 -20.06 -15.30
CA SER A 217 13.90 -20.17 -16.65
C SER A 217 15.27 -19.46 -16.75
N HIS A 218 15.43 -18.32 -16.10
CA HIS A 218 16.70 -17.60 -16.05
C HIS A 218 17.78 -18.33 -15.24
N MET A 219 17.42 -18.96 -14.11
CA MET A 219 18.35 -19.78 -13.32
C MET A 219 18.84 -20.99 -14.12
N ALA A 220 17.95 -21.67 -14.83
CA ALA A 220 18.34 -22.79 -15.70
C ALA A 220 19.32 -22.34 -16.80
N ARG A 221 19.04 -21.20 -17.45
CA ARG A 221 19.93 -20.63 -18.47
C ARG A 221 21.30 -20.27 -17.89
N GLN A 222 21.35 -19.63 -16.72
CA GLN A 222 22.61 -19.25 -16.07
C GLN A 222 23.41 -20.47 -15.59
N ALA A 223 22.75 -21.54 -15.15
CA ALA A 223 23.42 -22.79 -14.82
C ALA A 223 24.11 -23.42 -16.05
N VAL A 224 23.46 -23.39 -17.22
CA VAL A 224 24.05 -23.86 -18.48
C VAL A 224 25.27 -23.01 -18.88
N GLU A 225 25.17 -21.68 -18.82
CA GLU A 225 26.30 -20.80 -19.14
C GLU A 225 27.47 -20.99 -18.16
N LYS A 226 27.21 -21.17 -16.87
CA LYS A 226 28.26 -21.46 -15.88
C LYS A 226 28.97 -22.78 -16.17
N VAL A 227 28.25 -23.81 -16.62
CA VAL A 227 28.87 -25.08 -17.07
C VAL A 227 29.76 -24.79 -18.29
N LYS A 228 29.29 -24.04 -19.29
CA LYS A 228 30.11 -23.66 -20.45
C LYS A 228 31.36 -22.86 -20.06
N ASP A 229 31.29 -21.93 -19.10
CA ASP A 229 32.46 -21.15 -18.67
C ASP A 229 33.53 -21.98 -17.98
N VAL A 230 33.11 -23.03 -17.25
CA VAL A 230 33.99 -23.95 -16.53
C VAL A 230 34.63 -24.95 -17.49
N PHE A 231 33.89 -25.47 -18.47
CA PHE A 231 34.38 -26.52 -19.38
C PHE A 231 34.85 -26.00 -20.76
N GLY A 232 34.44 -24.80 -21.16
CA GLY A 232 34.80 -24.14 -22.44
C GLY A 232 36.14 -23.40 -22.42
N ARG A 233 36.72 -23.14 -21.25
CA ARG A 233 38.11 -22.66 -21.10
C ARG A 233 39.18 -23.74 -21.33
N GLY A 234 38.78 -24.97 -21.67
CA GLY A 234 39.65 -26.14 -21.75
C GLY A 234 40.22 -26.50 -23.13
N SER A 235 40.12 -25.66 -24.16
CA SER A 235 40.69 -26.02 -25.48
C SER A 235 41.25 -24.82 -26.26
N MET A 236 42.54 -24.54 -26.04
CA MET A 236 43.50 -24.19 -27.11
C MET A 236 44.92 -24.59 -26.66
N PRO A 237 45.41 -25.80 -27.00
CA PRO A 237 46.83 -26.00 -27.18
C PRO A 237 47.23 -25.47 -28.57
N HIS A 238 48.21 -24.56 -28.59
CA HIS A 238 48.94 -24.17 -29.81
C HIS A 238 49.77 -25.33 -30.37
#